data_AF-A0A2T7T4J5-F1
#
_entry.id   AF-A0A2T7T4J5-F1
#
_cell.length_a   1.000
_cell.length_b   1.000
_cell.length_c   1.000
_cell.angle_alpha   90.00
_cell.angle_beta   90.00
_cell.angle_gamma   90.00
#
_symmetry.space_group_name_H-M   'P 1'
#
loop_
_entity.id
_entity.type
_entity.pdbx_description
1 polymer ?
#
loop_
_entity_poly.entity_id
_entity_poly.type
_entity_poly.pdbx_seq_one_letter_code
_entity_poly.pdbx_strand_id
1 'polypeptide(L)'
;MPIEESANSGDREPEITLPPQPVWVQLAFAFTLLFTAIHLYWAVGGTWGLPLLALQEKAAVQAVNWVVSVIMVIGALFVLALNHPIGRRVPSWTLLVPLWIGAVVCVSHAIYGLITKALYLSGWHGAVNFPVVAGVSPATAAAENRHSAVLDILVFEPCFLIQGLLLALAAWQFIRTPAGRRRWRMSLIAGIALIDVFGLLLDLAGKQFAIS
;
A
#
# COMPACT_ATOMS: atom_id res chain seq x y z
N MET A 1 -17.00 53.93 43.62
CA MET A 1 -17.67 53.35 42.44
C MET A 1 -16.85 53.72 41.21
N PRO A 2 -16.59 52.78 40.30
CA PRO A 2 -15.28 52.12 40.21
C PRO A 2 -14.39 52.63 39.08
N ILE A 3 -13.08 52.48 39.30
CA ILE A 3 -12.02 52.61 38.30
C ILE A 3 -12.12 51.37 37.41
N GLU A 4 -12.40 51.54 36.12
CA GLU A 4 -12.32 50.48 35.12
C GLU A 4 -10.85 50.15 34.87
N GLU A 5 -10.41 49.04 35.45
CA GLU A 5 -9.14 48.40 35.15
C GLU A 5 -9.29 47.72 33.77
N SER A 6 -8.85 48.41 32.71
CA SER A 6 -8.74 47.81 31.38
C SER A 6 -7.61 46.78 31.39
N ALA A 7 -7.94 45.54 31.76
CA ALA A 7 -7.03 44.41 31.66
C ALA A 7 -6.59 44.25 30.19
N ASN A 8 -5.34 44.63 29.97
CA ASN A 8 -4.61 44.55 28.72
C ASN A 8 -4.65 43.10 28.17
N SER A 9 -5.47 42.85 27.14
CA SER A 9 -5.55 41.56 26.46
C SER A 9 -4.38 41.30 25.48
N GLY A 10 -3.23 41.91 25.72
CA GLY A 10 -2.10 41.98 24.78
C GLY A 10 -1.05 40.86 24.89
N ASP A 11 -0.98 40.13 26.00
CA ASP A 11 0.15 39.24 26.28
C ASP A 11 -0.19 37.74 26.19
N ARG A 12 -0.87 37.31 25.12
CA ARG A 12 -0.75 35.89 24.74
C ARG A 12 0.54 35.75 23.97
N GLU A 13 1.58 35.25 24.64
CA GLU A 13 2.78 34.74 23.98
C GLU A 13 2.35 33.92 22.75
N PRO A 14 2.97 34.12 21.58
CA PRO A 14 2.65 33.34 20.40
C PRO A 14 2.87 31.87 20.78
N GLU A 15 1.76 31.13 20.88
CA GLU A 15 1.78 29.70 21.18
C GLU A 15 2.78 29.07 20.22
N ILE A 16 3.92 28.63 20.78
CA ILE A 16 4.98 27.95 20.03
C ILE A 16 4.38 26.59 19.64
N THR A 17 3.65 26.61 18.54
CA THR A 17 3.09 25.42 17.93
C THR A 17 4.27 24.63 17.39
N LEU A 18 4.69 23.63 18.16
CA LEU A 18 5.67 22.65 17.71
C LEU A 18 5.20 22.11 16.35
N PRO A 19 6.11 21.96 15.38
CA PRO A 19 5.72 21.40 14.09
C PRO A 19 5.06 20.04 14.32
N PRO A 20 3.93 19.75 13.65
CA PRO A 20 3.23 18.48 13.83
C PRO A 20 4.21 17.32 13.63
N GLN A 21 4.26 16.43 14.63
CA GLN A 21 5.13 15.24 14.60
C GLN A 21 4.82 14.42 13.34
N PRO A 22 5.83 14.00 12.56
CA PRO A 22 5.62 13.31 11.29
C PRO A 22 5.31 11.82 11.50
N VAL A 23 4.33 11.52 12.36
CA VAL A 23 3.98 10.17 12.80
C VAL A 23 3.67 9.26 11.61
N TRP A 24 2.94 9.76 10.60
CA TRP A 24 2.58 8.95 9.43
C TRP A 24 3.76 8.61 8.55
N VAL A 25 4.75 9.49 8.44
CA VAL A 25 6.01 9.19 7.74
C VAL A 25 6.80 8.13 8.48
N GLN A 26 6.89 8.21 9.80
CA GLN A 26 7.60 7.22 10.61
C GLN A 26 6.92 5.85 10.53
N LEU A 27 5.59 5.81 10.63
CA LEU A 27 4.81 4.58 10.49
C LEU A 27 4.93 4.00 9.08
N ALA A 28 4.79 4.82 8.03
CA ALA A 28 4.96 4.37 6.66
C ALA A 28 6.36 3.82 6.41
N PHE A 29 7.41 4.50 6.90
CA PHE A 29 8.79 4.03 6.82
C PHE A 29 8.98 2.69 7.52
N ALA A 30 8.59 2.60 8.80
CA ALA A 30 8.75 1.40 9.60
C ALA A 30 7.97 0.21 9.02
N PHE A 31 6.73 0.44 8.56
CA PHE A 31 5.92 -0.60 7.95
C PHE A 31 6.46 -1.03 6.58
N THR A 32 6.98 -0.09 5.77
CA THR A 32 7.64 -0.44 4.51
C THR A 32 8.84 -1.35 4.76
N LEU A 33 9.65 -1.08 5.78
CA LEU A 33 10.78 -1.95 6.14
C LEU A 33 10.32 -3.32 6.64
N LEU A 34 9.28 -3.37 7.47
CA LEU A 34 8.69 -4.64 7.91
C LEU A 34 8.20 -5.46 6.72
N PHE A 35 7.49 -4.83 5.79
CA PHE A 35 6.98 -5.51 4.61
C PHE A 35 8.12 -5.93 3.66
N THR A 36 9.18 -5.12 3.56
CA THR A 36 10.41 -5.48 2.84
C THR A 36 11.05 -6.74 3.40
N ALA A 37 10.99 -6.98 4.71
CA ALA A 37 11.55 -8.19 5.32
C ALA A 37 10.86 -9.47 4.82
N ILE A 38 9.56 -9.43 4.51
CA ILE A 38 8.83 -10.56 3.89
C ILE A 38 9.36 -10.83 2.48
N HIS A 39 9.53 -9.78 1.67
CA HIS A 39 10.12 -9.92 0.34
C HIS A 39 11.56 -10.40 0.37
N LEU A 40 12.38 -9.93 1.32
CA LEU A 40 13.74 -10.42 1.51
C LEU A 40 13.76 -11.91 1.90
N TYR A 41 12.83 -12.35 2.76
CA TYR A 41 12.67 -13.77 3.08
C TYR A 41 12.43 -14.61 1.82
N TRP A 42 11.54 -14.19 0.92
CA TRP A 42 11.34 -14.86 -0.35
C TRP A 42 12.53 -14.73 -1.30
N ALA A 43 13.24 -13.60 -1.29
CA ALA A 43 14.42 -13.36 -2.11
C ALA A 43 15.58 -14.31 -1.77
N VAL A 44 15.70 -14.75 -0.51
CA VAL A 44 16.71 -15.72 -0.07
C VAL A 44 16.21 -17.18 -0.09
N GLY A 45 15.05 -17.44 -0.69
CA GLY A 45 14.53 -18.79 -0.91
C GLY A 45 13.50 -19.28 0.12
N GLY A 46 12.96 -18.37 0.94
CA GLY A 46 11.78 -18.63 1.74
C GLY A 46 10.58 -19.06 0.88
N THR A 47 9.75 -19.95 1.41
CA THR A 47 8.63 -20.56 0.66
C THR A 47 7.28 -20.38 1.33
N TRP A 48 7.24 -19.85 2.56
CA TRP A 48 6.01 -19.62 3.28
C TRP A 48 5.09 -18.66 2.51
N GLY A 49 3.83 -19.06 2.33
CA GLY A 49 2.80 -18.28 1.65
C GLY A 49 2.91 -18.19 0.14
N LEU A 50 3.91 -18.81 -0.49
CA LEU A 50 4.00 -18.82 -1.95
C LEU A 50 2.95 -19.75 -2.57
N PRO A 51 2.31 -19.36 -3.68
CA PRO A 51 1.42 -20.24 -4.42
C PRO A 51 2.20 -21.39 -5.08
N LEU A 52 1.49 -22.47 -5.41
CA LEU A 52 2.08 -23.71 -5.92
C LEU A 52 2.99 -23.52 -7.15
N LEU A 53 2.61 -22.64 -8.09
CA LEU A 53 3.43 -22.34 -9.27
C LEU A 53 4.76 -21.65 -8.88
N ALA A 54 4.71 -20.72 -7.92
CA ALA A 54 5.90 -20.02 -7.43
C ALA A 54 6.92 -20.98 -6.78
N LEU A 55 6.45 -22.12 -6.24
CA LEU A 55 7.33 -23.17 -5.73
C LEU A 55 8.07 -23.95 -6.83
N GLN A 56 7.55 -23.98 -8.06
CA GLN A 56 8.25 -24.56 -9.21
C GLN A 56 9.22 -23.55 -9.84
N GLU A 57 8.86 -22.27 -9.85
CA GLU A 57 9.64 -21.19 -10.46
C GLU A 57 10.52 -20.42 -9.46
N LYS A 58 11.17 -21.13 -8.53
CA LYS A 58 11.88 -20.51 -7.38
C LYS A 58 12.89 -19.43 -7.78
N ALA A 59 13.63 -19.63 -8.86
CA ALA A 59 14.63 -18.68 -9.32
C ALA A 59 14.01 -17.36 -9.79
N ALA A 60 12.88 -17.42 -10.52
CA ALA A 60 12.16 -16.24 -10.96
C ALA A 60 11.56 -15.48 -9.77
N VAL A 61 10.95 -16.22 -8.84
CA VAL A 61 10.38 -15.64 -7.61
C VAL A 61 11.45 -14.94 -6.77
N GLN A 62 12.62 -15.56 -6.59
CA GLN A 62 13.73 -14.94 -5.85
C GLN A 62 14.22 -13.67 -6.55
N ALA A 63 14.39 -13.70 -7.87
CA ALA A 63 14.85 -12.55 -8.64
C ALA A 63 13.87 -11.36 -8.55
N VAL A 64 12.57 -11.60 -8.72
CA VAL A 64 11.54 -10.57 -8.57
C VAL A 64 11.56 -10.00 -7.15
N ASN A 65 11.68 -10.84 -6.13
CA ASN A 65 11.67 -10.39 -4.74
C ASN A 65 12.92 -9.60 -4.35
N TRP A 66 14.09 -9.84 -4.97
CA TRP A 66 15.25 -8.96 -4.84
C TRP A 66 14.97 -7.58 -5.41
N VAL A 67 14.41 -7.50 -6.61
CA VAL A 67 14.05 -6.23 -7.26
C VAL A 67 13.02 -5.47 -6.43
N VAL A 68 11.96 -6.13 -5.98
CA VAL A 68 10.92 -5.53 -5.12
C VAL A 68 11.53 -5.01 -3.83
N SER A 69 12.40 -5.79 -3.18
CA SER A 69 13.07 -5.36 -1.94
C SER A 69 13.89 -4.08 -2.14
N VAL A 70 14.63 -3.97 -3.24
CA VAL A 70 15.39 -2.74 -3.58
C VAL A 70 14.45 -1.56 -3.78
N ILE A 71 13.37 -1.74 -4.55
CA ILE A 71 12.37 -0.69 -4.78
C ILE A 71 11.74 -0.23 -3.47
N MET A 72 11.40 -1.17 -2.57
CA MET A 72 10.81 -0.85 -1.28
C MET A 72 11.77 -0.12 -0.35
N VAL A 73 13.06 -0.48 -0.33
CA VAL A 73 14.08 0.28 0.42
C VAL A 73 14.20 1.70 -0.12
N ILE A 74 14.27 1.87 -1.44
CA ILE A 74 14.29 3.21 -2.07
C ILE A 74 13.02 3.99 -1.68
N GLY A 75 11.85 3.36 -1.74
CA GLY A 75 10.58 3.94 -1.33
C GLY A 75 10.55 4.34 0.15
N ALA A 76 11.07 3.51 1.04
CA ALA A 76 11.17 3.80 2.47
C ALA A 76 12.07 5.02 2.72
N LEU A 77 13.25 5.06 2.10
CA LEU A 77 14.16 6.20 2.18
C LEU A 77 13.53 7.48 1.61
N PHE A 78 12.77 7.36 0.52
CA PHE A 78 12.01 8.47 -0.06
C PHE A 78 10.95 9.01 0.91
N VAL A 79 10.17 8.13 1.54
CA VAL A 79 9.18 8.52 2.57
C VAL A 79 9.87 9.20 3.74
N LEU A 80 11.00 8.67 4.22
CA LEU A 80 11.78 9.27 5.31
C LEU A 80 12.30 10.65 4.92
N ALA A 81 12.71 10.84 3.66
CA ALA A 81 13.20 12.12 3.13
C ALA A 81 12.14 13.23 3.15
N LEU A 82 10.85 12.90 3.28
CA LEU A 82 9.78 13.91 3.46
C LEU A 82 9.96 14.73 4.74
N ASN A 83 10.65 14.19 5.75
CA ASN A 83 10.99 14.92 6.97
C ASN A 83 12.17 15.88 6.79
N HIS A 84 12.90 15.79 5.68
CA HIS A 84 14.09 16.58 5.46
C HIS A 84 13.75 18.02 5.01
N PRO A 85 14.44 19.07 5.52
CA PRO A 85 14.19 20.46 5.14
C PRO A 85 14.27 20.75 3.63
N ILE A 86 15.08 19.96 2.89
CA ILE A 86 15.21 20.06 1.43
C ILE A 86 13.88 19.75 0.72
N GLY A 87 13.01 18.92 1.31
CA GLY A 87 11.68 18.63 0.77
C GLY A 87 10.79 19.87 0.63
N ARG A 88 11.08 20.95 1.37
CA ARG A 88 10.40 22.25 1.24
C ARG A 88 10.84 23.07 0.03
N ARG A 89 11.97 22.71 -0.60
CA ARG A 89 12.55 23.42 -1.76
C ARG A 89 12.18 22.79 -3.09
N VAL A 90 11.68 21.56 -3.10
CA VAL A 90 11.28 20.85 -4.32
C VAL A 90 9.79 21.07 -4.63
N PRO A 91 9.38 21.01 -5.90
CA PRO A 91 7.96 21.13 -6.25
C PRO A 91 7.14 20.04 -5.57
N SER A 92 6.02 20.39 -4.95
CA SER A 92 5.19 19.44 -4.19
C SER A 92 4.76 18.20 -4.99
N TRP A 93 4.59 18.32 -6.31
CA TRP A 93 4.19 17.21 -7.17
C TRP A 93 5.26 16.09 -7.24
N THR A 94 6.55 16.42 -7.10
CA THR A 94 7.62 15.39 -7.12
C THR A 94 7.58 14.50 -5.87
N LEU A 95 6.95 14.97 -4.79
CA LEU A 95 6.74 14.21 -3.57
C LEU A 95 5.38 13.51 -3.56
N LEU A 96 4.33 14.23 -3.97
CA LEU A 96 2.96 13.73 -3.90
C LEU A 96 2.64 12.67 -4.95
N VAL A 97 3.20 12.75 -6.17
CA VAL A 97 2.90 11.78 -7.24
C VAL A 97 3.41 10.37 -6.89
N PRO A 98 4.67 10.15 -6.46
CA PRO A 98 5.12 8.81 -6.10
C PRO A 98 4.32 8.20 -4.93
N LEU A 99 4.01 9.00 -3.90
CA LEU A 99 3.17 8.56 -2.78
C LEU A 99 1.75 8.21 -3.23
N TRP A 100 1.20 9.00 -4.15
CA TRP A 100 -0.11 8.75 -4.74
C TRP A 100 -0.12 7.44 -5.53
N ILE A 101 0.88 7.21 -6.39
CA ILE A 101 1.00 5.96 -7.17
C ILE A 101 1.08 4.77 -6.22
N GLY A 102 1.99 4.81 -5.25
CA GLY A 102 2.15 3.73 -4.28
C GLY A 102 0.88 3.46 -3.48
N ALA A 103 0.20 4.52 -3.01
CA ALA A 103 -1.06 4.40 -2.29
C ALA A 103 -2.17 3.78 -3.15
N VAL A 104 -2.37 4.29 -4.37
CA VAL A 104 -3.40 3.77 -5.30
C VAL A 104 -3.13 2.30 -5.62
N VAL A 105 -1.91 1.95 -6.04
CA VAL A 105 -1.56 0.56 -6.39
C VAL A 105 -1.78 -0.37 -5.20
N CYS A 106 -1.29 -0.01 -4.02
CA CYS A 106 -1.42 -0.88 -2.84
C CYS A 106 -2.87 -1.04 -2.39
N VAL A 107 -3.65 0.05 -2.34
CA VAL A 107 -5.07 -0.03 -1.93
C VAL A 107 -5.89 -0.78 -2.98
N SER A 108 -5.68 -0.52 -4.27
CA SER A 108 -6.34 -1.24 -5.36
C SER A 108 -6.03 -2.73 -5.33
N HIS A 109 -4.75 -3.10 -5.16
CA HIS A 109 -4.35 -4.49 -5.02
C HIS A 109 -5.11 -5.16 -3.87
N ALA A 110 -5.12 -4.52 -2.70
CA ALA A 110 -5.81 -5.06 -1.53
C ALA A 110 -7.31 -5.21 -1.73
N ILE A 111 -8.00 -4.22 -2.30
CA ILE A 111 -9.45 -4.28 -2.54
C ILE A 111 -9.76 -5.40 -3.54
N TYR A 112 -9.07 -5.41 -4.69
CA TYR A 112 -9.27 -6.41 -5.72
C TYR A 112 -9.00 -7.82 -5.19
N GLY A 113 -7.90 -8.00 -4.45
CA GLY A 113 -7.54 -9.25 -3.82
C GLY A 113 -8.55 -9.72 -2.78
N LEU A 114 -8.91 -8.87 -1.82
CA LEU A 114 -9.90 -9.21 -0.80
C LEU A 114 -11.22 -9.67 -1.43
N ILE A 115 -11.70 -8.97 -2.47
CA ILE A 115 -12.95 -9.34 -3.15
C ILE A 115 -12.79 -10.67 -3.89
N THR A 116 -11.79 -10.80 -4.77
CA THR A 116 -11.63 -11.99 -5.61
C THR A 116 -11.36 -13.25 -4.78
N LYS A 117 -10.50 -13.17 -3.75
CA LYS A 117 -10.24 -14.32 -2.86
C LYS A 117 -11.44 -14.63 -1.96
N ALA A 118 -12.21 -13.65 -1.50
CA ALA A 118 -13.43 -13.91 -0.74
C ALA A 118 -14.48 -14.63 -1.60
N LEU A 119 -14.66 -14.20 -2.85
CA LEU A 119 -15.53 -14.88 -3.82
C LEU A 119 -15.05 -16.31 -4.08
N TYR A 120 -13.76 -16.51 -4.29
CA TYR A 120 -13.16 -17.84 -4.43
C TYR A 120 -13.48 -18.76 -3.23
N LEU A 121 -13.24 -18.28 -2.00
CA LEU A 121 -13.51 -19.05 -0.78
C LEU A 121 -15.00 -19.28 -0.52
N SER A 122 -15.89 -18.45 -1.07
CA SER A 122 -17.35 -18.65 -1.03
C SER A 122 -17.86 -19.71 -2.01
N GLY A 123 -16.98 -20.25 -2.87
CA GLY A 123 -17.31 -21.29 -3.84
C GLY A 123 -17.32 -20.80 -5.30
N TRP A 124 -17.18 -19.49 -5.55
CA TRP A 124 -17.01 -18.97 -6.90
C TRP A 124 -15.55 -19.09 -7.35
N HIS A 125 -15.12 -20.32 -7.60
CA HIS A 125 -13.73 -20.65 -7.95
C HIS A 125 -13.22 -19.95 -9.22
N GLY A 126 -14.12 -19.51 -10.11
CA GLY A 126 -13.78 -18.72 -11.30
C GLY A 126 -13.42 -17.25 -11.03
N ALA A 127 -13.55 -16.76 -9.79
CA ALA A 127 -13.15 -15.40 -9.42
C ALA A 127 -11.64 -15.21 -9.28
N VAL A 128 -10.87 -16.31 -9.19
CA VAL A 128 -9.41 -16.30 -9.16
C VAL A 128 -8.90 -17.38 -10.10
N ASN A 129 -8.07 -16.97 -11.06
CA ASN A 129 -7.44 -17.89 -12.00
C ASN A 129 -6.13 -18.42 -11.41
N PHE A 130 -6.22 -19.49 -10.61
CA PHE A 130 -5.02 -20.19 -10.16
C PHE A 130 -4.37 -20.96 -11.32
N PRO A 131 -3.06 -20.80 -11.55
CA PRO A 131 -2.37 -21.47 -12.64
C PRO A 131 -2.39 -22.99 -12.45
N VAL A 132 -2.54 -23.72 -13.57
CA VAL A 132 -2.46 -25.19 -13.57
C VAL A 132 -1.00 -25.61 -13.46
N VAL A 133 -0.70 -26.39 -12.44
CA VAL A 133 0.66 -26.88 -12.15
C VAL A 133 0.79 -28.33 -12.63
N ALA A 134 1.74 -28.57 -13.55
CA ALA A 134 1.96 -29.89 -14.11
C ALA A 134 2.40 -30.90 -13.05
N GLY A 135 1.84 -32.12 -13.11
CA GLY A 135 2.17 -33.21 -12.19
C GLY A 135 1.47 -33.15 -10.83
N VAL A 136 0.55 -32.21 -10.61
CA VAL A 136 -0.19 -32.08 -9.35
C VAL A 136 -1.63 -32.53 -9.51
N SER A 137 -2.12 -33.35 -8.57
CA SER A 137 -3.50 -33.84 -8.59
C SER A 137 -4.50 -32.68 -8.39
N PRO A 138 -5.72 -32.75 -8.97
CA PRO A 138 -6.74 -31.72 -8.77
C PRO A 138 -7.09 -31.49 -7.29
N ALA A 139 -7.11 -32.54 -6.48
CA ALA A 139 -7.41 -32.45 -5.05
C ALA A 139 -6.31 -31.69 -4.29
N THR A 140 -5.04 -31.97 -4.60
CA THR A 140 -3.89 -31.24 -4.03
C THR A 140 -3.90 -29.78 -4.47
N ALA A 141 -4.11 -29.51 -5.77
CA ALA A 141 -4.17 -28.14 -6.28
C ALA A 141 -5.30 -27.33 -5.62
N ALA A 142 -6.48 -27.92 -5.44
CA ALA A 142 -7.59 -27.26 -4.76
C ALA A 142 -7.26 -26.93 -3.29
N ALA A 143 -6.61 -27.84 -2.57
CA ALA A 143 -6.20 -27.63 -1.18
C ALA A 143 -5.16 -26.50 -1.05
N GLU A 144 -4.14 -26.51 -1.91
CA GLU A 144 -3.08 -25.49 -1.93
C GLU A 144 -3.63 -24.11 -2.35
N ASN A 145 -4.46 -24.05 -3.40
CA ASN A 145 -5.08 -22.80 -3.84
C ASN A 145 -5.98 -22.20 -2.74
N ARG A 146 -6.73 -23.04 -2.02
CA ARG A 146 -7.51 -22.61 -0.86
C ARG A 146 -6.60 -22.08 0.25
N HIS A 147 -5.47 -22.73 0.50
CA HIS A 147 -4.50 -22.27 1.50
C HIS A 147 -3.91 -20.90 1.12
N SER A 148 -3.47 -20.73 -0.14
CA SER A 148 -2.99 -19.45 -0.66
C SER A 148 -4.05 -18.35 -0.54
N ALA A 149 -5.29 -18.61 -0.96
CA ALA A 149 -6.38 -17.63 -0.85
C ALA A 149 -6.65 -17.18 0.60
N VAL A 150 -6.53 -18.09 1.57
CA VAL A 150 -6.66 -17.76 2.99
C VAL A 150 -5.49 -16.89 3.46
N LEU A 151 -4.26 -17.21 3.08
CA LEU A 151 -3.09 -16.41 3.45
C LEU A 151 -3.13 -15.01 2.84
N ASP A 152 -3.58 -14.89 1.59
CA ASP A 152 -3.76 -13.60 0.94
C ASP A 152 -4.72 -12.71 1.75
N ILE A 153 -5.92 -13.19 2.06
CA ILE A 153 -6.92 -12.40 2.80
C ILE A 153 -6.45 -12.06 4.22
N LEU A 154 -5.77 -12.97 4.90
CA LEU A 154 -5.42 -12.79 6.31
C LEU A 154 -4.13 -12.00 6.51
N VAL A 155 -3.22 -12.04 5.54
CA VAL A 155 -1.86 -11.49 5.70
C VAL A 155 -1.54 -10.50 4.58
N PHE A 156 -1.50 -10.95 3.33
CA PHE A 156 -0.90 -10.15 2.26
C PHE A 156 -1.78 -8.97 1.85
N GLU A 157 -3.08 -9.17 1.60
CA GLU A 157 -3.98 -8.08 1.23
C GLU A 157 -4.13 -7.03 2.35
N PRO A 158 -4.24 -7.40 3.65
CA PRO A 158 -4.16 -6.44 4.73
C PRO A 158 -2.83 -5.66 4.77
N CYS A 159 -1.70 -6.31 4.51
CA CYS A 159 -0.40 -5.62 4.43
C CYS A 159 -0.39 -4.57 3.31
N PHE A 160 -0.88 -4.91 2.12
CA PHE A 160 -1.03 -3.94 1.02
C PHE A 160 -1.96 -2.80 1.40
N LEU A 161 -3.10 -3.08 2.02
CA LEU A 161 -4.04 -2.04 2.45
C LEU A 161 -3.40 -1.08 3.45
N ILE A 162 -2.74 -1.61 4.49
CA ILE A 162 -2.06 -0.82 5.51
C ILE A 162 -0.97 0.05 4.87
N GLN A 163 -0.12 -0.54 4.03
CA GLN A 163 0.94 0.20 3.33
C GLN A 163 0.35 1.36 2.50
N GLY A 164 -0.70 1.09 1.72
CA GLY A 164 -1.32 2.11 0.88
C GLY A 164 -1.95 3.26 1.69
N LEU A 165 -2.62 2.93 2.80
CA LEU A 165 -3.18 3.93 3.72
C LEU A 165 -2.09 4.77 4.39
N LEU A 166 -0.99 4.13 4.83
CA LEU A 166 0.13 4.84 5.45
C LEU A 166 0.81 5.80 4.47
N LEU A 167 1.01 5.40 3.21
CA LEU A 167 1.52 6.30 2.16
C LEU A 167 0.56 7.47 1.90
N ALA A 168 -0.75 7.20 1.83
CA ALA A 168 -1.76 8.23 1.65
C ALA A 168 -1.77 9.27 2.79
N LEU A 169 -1.63 8.80 4.03
CA LEU A 169 -1.59 9.64 5.23
C LEU A 169 -0.26 10.40 5.35
N ALA A 170 0.86 9.77 4.99
CA ALA A 170 2.18 10.40 4.94
C ALA A 170 2.22 11.57 3.94
N ALA A 171 1.51 11.48 2.81
CA ALA A 171 1.31 12.62 1.90
C ALA A 171 0.36 13.66 2.50
N TRP A 172 -0.79 13.22 3.03
CA TRP A 172 -1.86 14.08 3.54
C TRP A 172 -1.39 15.04 4.63
N GLN A 173 -0.47 14.60 5.51
CA GLN A 173 0.03 15.43 6.61
C GLN A 173 0.73 16.72 6.15
N PHE A 174 1.29 16.73 4.93
CA PHE A 174 1.96 17.90 4.36
C PHE A 174 1.01 18.84 3.61
N ILE A 175 -0.26 18.44 3.43
CA ILE A 175 -1.27 19.24 2.75
C ILE A 175 -1.95 20.16 3.77
N ARG A 176 -1.69 21.47 3.63
CA ARG A 176 -2.09 22.48 4.64
C ARG A 176 -3.51 23.01 4.47
N THR A 177 -4.06 23.01 3.26
CA THR A 177 -5.38 23.62 2.99
C THR A 177 -6.49 22.57 3.02
N PRO A 178 -7.68 22.88 3.59
CA PRO A 178 -8.84 21.98 3.54
C PRO A 178 -9.22 21.59 2.10
N ALA A 179 -9.17 22.56 1.17
CA ALA A 179 -9.42 22.31 -0.25
C ALA A 179 -8.37 21.37 -0.87
N GLY A 180 -7.09 21.49 -0.49
CA GLY A 180 -6.04 20.58 -0.90
C GLY A 180 -6.28 19.15 -0.40
N ARG A 181 -6.63 19.00 0.88
CA ARG A 181 -6.93 17.70 1.49
C ARG A 181 -8.14 17.02 0.84
N ARG A 182 -9.17 17.81 0.51
CA ARG A 182 -10.33 17.32 -0.25
C ARG A 182 -9.91 16.82 -1.63
N ARG A 183 -9.14 17.61 -2.39
CA ARG A 183 -8.65 17.22 -3.72
C ARG A 183 -7.81 15.95 -3.67
N TRP A 184 -6.89 15.83 -2.70
CA TRP A 184 -6.08 14.64 -2.48
C TRP A 184 -6.92 13.39 -2.22
N ARG A 185 -7.90 13.48 -1.31
CA ARG A 185 -8.80 12.36 -1.03
C ARG A 185 -9.61 11.96 -2.26
N MET A 186 -10.15 12.94 -2.98
CA MET A 186 -10.93 12.66 -4.20
C MET A 186 -10.06 12.06 -5.30
N SER A 187 -8.80 12.49 -5.45
CA SER A 187 -7.89 11.91 -6.45
C SER A 187 -7.45 10.48 -6.08
N LEU A 188 -7.30 10.17 -4.80
CA LEU A 188 -7.07 8.79 -4.35
C LEU A 188 -8.29 7.91 -4.66
N ILE A 189 -9.50 8.34 -4.28
CA ILE A 189 -10.74 7.60 -4.56
C ILE A 189 -10.91 7.38 -6.07
N ALA A 190 -10.71 8.43 -6.88
CA ALA A 190 -10.81 8.32 -8.32
C ALA A 190 -9.74 7.39 -8.92
N GLY A 191 -8.50 7.46 -8.43
CA GLY A 191 -7.41 6.58 -8.86
C GLY A 191 -7.68 5.11 -8.55
N ILE A 192 -8.08 4.82 -7.30
CA ILE A 192 -8.43 3.46 -6.86
C ILE A 192 -9.60 2.93 -7.69
N ALA A 193 -10.69 3.70 -7.80
CA ALA A 193 -11.85 3.29 -8.58
C ALA A 193 -11.50 3.06 -10.06
N LEU A 194 -10.65 3.90 -10.65
CA LEU A 194 -10.21 3.74 -12.03
C LEU A 194 -9.41 2.44 -12.22
N ILE A 195 -8.44 2.17 -11.36
CA ILE A 195 -7.60 0.96 -11.44
C ILE A 195 -8.44 -0.29 -11.21
N ASP A 196 -9.33 -0.28 -10.21
CA ASP A 196 -10.16 -1.44 -9.87
C ASP A 196 -11.19 -1.74 -10.97
N VAL A 197 -11.85 -0.69 -11.51
CA VAL A 197 -12.77 -0.85 -12.65
C VAL A 197 -12.02 -1.31 -13.89
N PHE A 198 -10.83 -0.77 -14.15
CA PHE A 198 -10.01 -1.22 -15.28
C PHE A 198 -9.61 -2.69 -15.13
N GLY A 199 -9.18 -3.11 -13.93
CA GLY A 199 -8.86 -4.51 -13.62
C GLY A 199 -10.07 -5.43 -13.83
N LEU A 200 -11.24 -5.04 -13.32
CA LEU A 200 -12.49 -5.78 -13.51
C LEU A 200 -12.87 -5.90 -14.99
N LEU A 201 -12.75 -4.81 -15.76
CA LEU A 201 -13.07 -4.82 -17.19
C LEU A 201 -12.11 -5.71 -17.98
N LEU A 202 -10.84 -5.76 -17.61
CA LEU A 202 -9.87 -6.66 -18.24
C LEU A 202 -10.21 -8.13 -17.97
N ASP A 203 -10.57 -8.45 -16.73
CA ASP A 203 -10.98 -9.82 -16.34
C ASP A 203 -12.25 -10.25 -17.08
N LEU A 204 -13.27 -9.36 -17.13
CA LEU A 204 -14.49 -9.58 -17.92
C LEU A 204 -14.24 -9.71 -19.43
N ALA A 205 -13.21 -9.05 -19.96
CA ALA A 205 -12.81 -9.16 -21.36
C ALA A 205 -11.94 -10.40 -21.67
N GLY A 206 -11.65 -11.24 -20.66
CA GLY A 206 -10.78 -12.41 -20.80
C GLY A 206 -9.32 -12.05 -21.07
N LYS A 207 -8.91 -10.78 -20.85
CA LYS A 207 -7.53 -10.33 -21.03
C LYS A 207 -6.79 -10.45 -19.70
N GLN A 208 -6.08 -11.57 -19.55
CA GLN A 208 -5.34 -11.90 -18.34
C GLN A 208 -3.93 -11.31 -18.39
N PHE A 209 -3.57 -10.49 -17.41
CA PHE A 209 -2.17 -10.24 -17.07
C PHE A 209 -1.84 -11.05 -15.84
N ALA A 210 -0.76 -11.81 -15.88
CA ALA A 210 -0.17 -12.40 -14.68
C ALA A 210 0.36 -11.26 -13.81
N ILE A 211 -0.45 -10.75 -12.90
CA ILE A 211 0.06 -9.92 -11.80
C ILE A 211 0.41 -10.92 -10.70
N SER A 212 1.70 -11.24 -10.68
CA SER A 212 2.38 -12.05 -9.67
C SER A 212 2.27 -11.45 -8.28
#